data_AF-A0A0P0WNV2-F1
#
_entry.id   AF-A0A0P0WNV2-F1
#
_cell.length_a   1.000
_cell.length_b   1.000
_cell.length_c   1.000
_cell.angle_alpha   90.00
_cell.angle_beta   90.00
_cell.angle_gamma   90.00
#
_symmetry.space_group_name_H-M   'P 1'
#
loop_
_entity.id
_entity.type
_entity.pdbx_description
1 polymer ?
#
loop_
_entity_poly.entity_id
_entity_poly.type
_entity_poly.pdbx_seq_one_letter_code
_entity_poly.pdbx_strand_id
1 'polypeptide(L)'
;VKIWTITEYCLHKILSSYSCHNQCYLCRLYGNPICENSSETLIINLCRLQSINLEKSKQETSTAMVCGACPTEKNYEYNPSFSDQCFCAVPLGVGLRLKSPGVTDFHPYENAFKIDLTSLLQLFPYQLYIENYIWEVGPRLNMHLKLFPSNTSLFNMSEVVRLRHVLAGWEITLLDVFGPYELLNFTLGSYEDGIYT
;
A
#
# COMPACT_ATOMS: atom_id res chain seq x y z
N VAL A 1 -29.85 15.26 16.99
CA VAL A 1 -28.73 15.00 16.07
C VAL A 1 -29.19 13.96 15.06
N LYS A 2 -29.57 14.38 13.86
CA LYS A 2 -29.98 13.49 12.75
C LYS A 2 -29.00 13.70 11.62
N ILE A 3 -28.19 12.69 11.36
CA ILE A 3 -27.29 12.61 10.21
C ILE A 3 -28.18 12.22 9.02
N TRP A 4 -28.32 13.12 8.05
CA TRP A 4 -28.92 12.77 6.77
C TRP A 4 -27.81 12.29 5.83
N THR A 5 -27.99 11.08 5.33
CA THR A 5 -27.19 10.38 4.32
C THR A 5 -27.14 11.14 3.00
N ILE A 6 -25.94 11.41 2.50
CA ILE A 6 -25.68 11.94 1.16
C ILE A 6 -25.74 10.77 0.18
N THR A 7 -26.94 10.35 -0.22
CA THR A 7 -27.07 9.34 -1.30
C THR A 7 -28.13 9.66 -2.36
N GLU A 8 -28.98 10.70 -2.21
CA GLU A 8 -30.08 10.90 -3.18
C GLU A 8 -30.04 12.16 -4.04
N TYR A 9 -29.14 13.12 -3.79
CA TYR A 9 -29.19 14.38 -4.56
C TYR A 9 -28.57 14.34 -5.96
N CYS A 10 -27.91 13.26 -6.35
CA CYS A 10 -27.20 13.20 -7.64
C CYS A 10 -28.08 12.77 -8.83
N LEU A 11 -29.26 12.17 -8.60
CA LEU A 11 -30.02 11.57 -9.72
C LEU A 11 -30.90 12.56 -10.50
N HIS A 12 -31.27 13.71 -9.93
CA HIS A 12 -32.37 14.50 -10.50
C HIS A 12 -31.97 15.70 -11.38
N LYS A 13 -30.67 15.90 -11.64
CA LYS A 13 -30.18 17.02 -12.47
C LYS A 13 -29.38 16.61 -13.70
N ILE A 14 -29.43 15.34 -14.10
CA ILE A 14 -28.79 14.83 -15.32
C ILE A 14 -29.84 14.73 -16.45
N LEU A 15 -30.54 15.83 -16.73
CA LEU A 15 -31.35 15.96 -17.96
C LEU A 15 -31.33 17.41 -18.45
N SER A 16 -30.15 18.01 -18.56
CA SER A 16 -29.92 18.95 -19.65
C SER A 16 -28.43 18.97 -19.97
N SER A 17 -28.11 18.32 -21.09
CA SER A 17 -27.01 18.66 -22.01
C SER A 17 -25.66 18.93 -21.37
N TYR A 18 -24.75 17.95 -21.39
CA TYR A 18 -23.44 18.05 -22.07
C TYR A 18 -22.72 16.69 -21.94
N SER A 19 -22.29 16.15 -23.07
CA SER A 19 -21.54 14.90 -23.21
C SER A 19 -20.19 14.97 -22.48
N CYS A 20 -20.02 14.25 -21.37
CA CYS A 20 -18.71 13.99 -20.79
C CYS A 20 -18.03 12.83 -21.55
N HIS A 21 -17.18 13.18 -22.52
CA HIS A 21 -16.24 12.26 -23.11
C HIS A 21 -14.97 12.24 -22.23
N ASN A 22 -14.71 11.09 -21.58
CA ASN A 22 -13.42 10.69 -20.98
C ASN A 22 -12.76 11.51 -19.86
N GLN A 23 -13.48 12.14 -18.92
CA GLN A 23 -12.85 12.58 -17.65
C GLN A 23 -13.85 12.85 -16.51
N CYS A 24 -14.45 11.78 -15.94
CA CYS A 24 -15.24 11.86 -14.71
C CYS A 24 -14.39 12.00 -13.43
N TYR A 25 -13.27 12.72 -13.47
CA TYR A 25 -12.45 13.03 -12.29
C TYR A 25 -12.61 14.51 -11.84
N LEU A 26 -13.30 15.34 -12.64
CA LEU A 26 -13.43 16.79 -12.43
C LEU A 26 -14.68 17.22 -11.62
N CYS A 27 -15.29 16.33 -10.83
CA CYS A 27 -16.53 16.67 -10.10
C CYS A 27 -16.39 16.76 -8.56
N ARG A 28 -15.18 16.68 -7.99
CA ARG A 28 -15.02 16.62 -6.52
C ARG A 28 -14.68 17.93 -5.80
N LEU A 29 -14.42 19.04 -6.49
CA LEU A 29 -13.99 20.29 -5.82
C LEU A 29 -14.80 21.54 -6.19
N TYR A 30 -15.80 21.43 -7.07
CA TYR A 30 -16.65 22.58 -7.43
C TYR A 30 -17.55 22.96 -6.24
N GLY A 31 -17.35 24.15 -5.68
CA GLY A 31 -18.09 24.66 -4.51
C GLY A 31 -17.33 24.62 -3.17
N ASN A 32 -16.03 24.30 -3.17
CA ASN A 32 -15.20 24.51 -1.97
C ASN A 32 -14.77 26.00 -1.90
N PRO A 33 -15.12 26.76 -0.85
CA PRO A 33 -14.84 28.20 -0.77
C PRO A 33 -13.35 28.56 -0.83
N ILE A 34 -12.45 27.60 -0.56
CA ILE A 34 -11.00 27.74 -0.77
C ILE A 34 -10.65 27.92 -2.26
N CYS A 35 -11.30 27.19 -3.16
CA CYS A 35 -11.06 27.27 -4.61
C CYS A 35 -11.84 28.42 -5.27
N GLU A 36 -12.70 29.11 -4.52
CA GLU A 36 -13.54 30.21 -5.01
C GLU A 36 -12.94 31.59 -4.70
N ASN A 37 -12.11 31.70 -3.65
CA ASN A 37 -11.62 33.00 -3.13
C ASN A 37 -10.11 33.07 -2.83
N SER A 38 -9.28 32.19 -3.40
CA SER A 38 -7.82 32.25 -3.21
C SER A 38 -7.09 32.79 -4.44
N SER A 39 -5.89 33.34 -4.25
CA SER A 39 -5.07 33.83 -5.36
C SER A 39 -4.81 32.72 -6.37
N GLU A 40 -4.67 33.05 -7.66
CA GLU A 40 -4.47 32.07 -8.74
C GLU A 40 -3.35 31.06 -8.41
N THR A 41 -2.30 31.49 -7.72
CA THR A 41 -1.19 30.65 -7.25
C THR A 41 -1.57 29.63 -6.18
N LEU A 42 -2.50 29.95 -5.26
CA LEU A 42 -2.98 29.01 -4.24
C LEU A 42 -3.96 27.99 -4.84
N ILE A 43 -4.84 28.42 -5.74
CA ILE A 43 -5.79 27.54 -6.45
C ILE A 43 -5.03 26.49 -7.26
N ILE A 44 -3.97 26.89 -7.97
CA ILE A 44 -3.15 25.98 -8.78
C ILE A 44 -2.39 24.97 -7.90
N ASN A 45 -2.01 25.32 -6.67
CA ASN A 45 -1.27 24.41 -5.80
C ASN A 45 -2.19 23.45 -5.01
N LEU A 46 -3.39 23.90 -4.62
CA LEU A 46 -4.30 23.13 -3.75
C LEU A 46 -5.42 22.42 -4.50
N CYS A 47 -5.91 22.99 -5.61
CA CYS A 47 -7.06 22.48 -6.34
C CYS A 47 -6.66 21.81 -7.67
N ARG A 48 -5.34 21.62 -7.92
CA ARG A 48 -4.86 20.90 -9.10
C ARG A 48 -4.94 19.39 -8.87
N LEU A 49 -5.61 18.71 -9.79
CA LEU A 49 -5.46 17.28 -9.98
C LEU A 49 -3.98 17.01 -10.30
N GLN A 50 -3.27 16.43 -9.34
CA GLN A 50 -2.03 15.77 -9.62
C GLN A 50 -2.42 14.56 -10.47
N SER A 51 -2.21 14.64 -11.79
CA SER A 51 -2.30 13.48 -12.64
C SER A 51 -1.36 12.45 -12.02
N ILE A 52 -1.92 11.36 -11.52
CA ILE A 52 -1.14 10.20 -11.08
C ILE A 52 -0.56 9.63 -12.37
N ASN A 53 0.54 10.23 -12.83
CA ASN A 53 1.52 9.50 -13.56
C ASN A 53 2.05 8.48 -12.55
N LEU A 54 1.54 7.24 -12.63
CA LEU A 54 2.43 6.09 -12.43
C LEU A 54 3.69 6.45 -13.23
N GLU A 55 4.84 6.59 -12.58
CA GLU A 55 6.06 7.24 -13.08
C GLU A 55 6.18 8.75 -12.75
N LYS A 56 6.42 9.06 -11.48
CA LYS A 56 7.58 9.86 -11.00
C LYS A 56 7.28 10.42 -9.61
N SER A 57 7.58 9.62 -8.59
CA SER A 57 7.99 10.15 -7.29
C SER A 57 8.92 9.15 -6.62
N LYS A 58 10.14 9.08 -7.15
CA LYS A 58 11.36 8.69 -6.44
C LYS A 58 12.52 9.39 -7.14
N GLN A 59 12.56 10.72 -7.04
CA GLN A 59 13.83 11.44 -7.18
C GLN A 59 14.15 12.04 -5.83
N GLU A 60 14.42 11.16 -4.88
CA GLU A 60 15.36 11.51 -3.82
C GLU A 60 16.72 11.59 -4.51
N THR A 61 17.31 12.78 -4.53
CA THR A 61 18.74 12.97 -4.79
C THR A 61 19.51 12.40 -3.59
N SER A 62 19.50 11.08 -3.46
CA SER A 62 20.54 10.38 -2.72
C SER A 62 21.68 10.13 -3.69
N THR A 63 22.91 10.41 -3.27
CA THR A 63 24.11 9.99 -3.97
C THR A 63 24.00 8.47 -4.12
N ALA A 64 23.57 7.99 -5.29
CA ALA A 64 23.19 6.60 -5.47
C ALA A 64 24.41 5.72 -5.15
N MET A 65 24.35 5.06 -3.99
CA MET A 65 25.33 4.06 -3.63
C MET A 65 25.25 2.98 -4.70
N VAL A 66 26.32 2.85 -5.50
CA VAL A 66 26.34 1.87 -6.59
C VAL A 66 26.58 0.50 -6.00
N CYS A 67 25.49 -0.23 -5.75
CA CYS A 67 25.54 -1.60 -5.27
C CYS A 67 25.82 -2.55 -6.44
N GLY A 68 26.69 -3.55 -6.21
CA GLY A 68 26.87 -4.66 -7.15
C GLY A 68 25.69 -5.63 -7.09
N ALA A 69 25.28 -6.20 -8.23
CA ALA A 69 24.07 -7.00 -8.36
C ALA A 69 23.92 -8.12 -7.30
N CYS A 70 22.68 -8.35 -6.87
CA CYS A 70 22.38 -9.43 -5.94
C CYS A 70 22.61 -10.82 -6.58
N PRO A 71 22.97 -11.85 -5.77
CA PRO A 71 23.14 -13.21 -6.27
C PRO A 71 21.85 -13.78 -6.89
N THR A 72 21.98 -14.53 -7.98
CA THR A 72 20.82 -15.05 -8.73
C THR A 72 20.30 -16.40 -8.22
N GLU A 73 21.07 -17.13 -7.41
CA GLU A 73 20.80 -18.53 -7.04
C GLU A 73 19.54 -18.74 -6.19
N LYS A 74 19.11 -17.72 -5.43
CA LYS A 74 17.92 -17.80 -4.54
C LYS A 74 16.99 -16.60 -4.64
N ASN A 75 16.95 -15.93 -5.78
CA ASN A 75 16.15 -14.71 -5.98
C ASN A 75 16.46 -13.64 -4.92
N TYR A 76 17.74 -13.37 -4.68
CA TYR A 76 18.11 -12.29 -3.77
C TYR A 76 17.69 -10.96 -4.36
N GLU A 77 17.07 -10.13 -3.53
CA GLU A 77 16.61 -8.80 -3.90
C GLU A 77 17.18 -7.77 -2.92
N TYR A 78 17.36 -6.53 -3.40
CA TYR A 78 17.59 -5.41 -2.50
C TYR A 78 16.32 -5.10 -1.74
N ASN A 79 16.46 -4.79 -0.45
CA ASN A 79 15.35 -4.26 0.32
C ASN A 79 15.16 -2.76 0.01
N PRO A 80 14.08 -2.34 -0.69
CA PRO A 80 13.89 -0.93 -1.04
C PRO A 80 13.57 -0.05 0.16
N SER A 81 13.14 -0.66 1.28
CA SER A 81 12.91 0.04 2.54
C SER A 81 14.19 0.19 3.37
N PHE A 82 15.33 -0.35 2.90
CA PHE A 82 16.62 -0.30 3.57
C PHE A 82 17.75 -0.04 2.55
N SER A 83 17.67 1.14 1.89
CA SER A 83 18.50 1.53 0.74
C SER A 83 19.98 1.75 1.06
N ASP A 84 20.33 1.96 2.33
CA ASP A 84 21.62 2.57 2.70
C ASP A 84 22.77 1.55 2.86
N GLN A 85 22.52 0.25 2.66
CA GLN A 85 23.50 -0.81 2.99
C GLN A 85 23.85 -1.80 1.88
N CYS A 86 23.46 -1.60 0.62
CA CYS A 86 23.71 -2.55 -0.48
C CYS A 86 23.47 -4.02 -0.10
N PHE A 87 22.43 -4.25 0.71
CA PHE A 87 22.19 -5.53 1.35
C PHE A 87 21.17 -6.33 0.55
N CYS A 88 21.57 -7.52 0.14
CA CYS A 88 20.74 -8.45 -0.60
C CYS A 88 20.17 -9.51 0.34
N ALA A 89 18.87 -9.73 0.27
CA ALA A 89 18.18 -10.74 1.06
C ALA A 89 17.08 -11.42 0.23
N VAL A 90 16.62 -12.58 0.68
CA VAL A 90 15.53 -13.31 0.03
C VAL A 90 14.21 -12.98 0.72
N PRO A 91 13.30 -12.24 0.08
CA PRO A 91 12.03 -11.88 0.68
C PRO A 91 11.03 -13.05 0.68
N LEU A 92 10.07 -13.00 1.61
CA LEU A 92 8.83 -13.78 1.55
C LEU A 92 7.75 -12.95 0.87
N GLY A 93 7.03 -13.54 -0.08
CA GLY A 93 5.89 -12.89 -0.74
C GLY A 93 4.61 -13.11 0.04
N VAL A 94 3.83 -12.05 0.26
CA VAL A 94 2.55 -12.12 0.98
C VAL A 94 1.49 -11.33 0.21
N GLY A 95 0.43 -12.02 -0.19
CA GLY A 95 -0.79 -11.42 -0.71
C GLY A 95 -1.77 -11.20 0.43
N LEU A 96 -2.11 -9.94 0.70
CA LEU A 96 -3.00 -9.57 1.80
C LEU A 96 -4.12 -8.67 1.27
N ARG A 97 -5.36 -8.93 1.69
CA ARG A 97 -6.51 -8.10 1.31
C ARG A 97 -7.19 -7.50 2.53
N LEU A 98 -7.37 -6.19 2.54
CA LEU A 98 -8.28 -5.53 3.47
C LEU A 98 -9.70 -5.66 2.93
N LYS A 99 -10.61 -6.21 3.74
CA LYS A 99 -11.98 -6.55 3.30
C LYS A 99 -12.91 -5.35 3.21
N SER A 100 -12.71 -4.36 4.08
CA SER A 100 -13.53 -3.15 4.14
C SER A 100 -12.81 -2.08 4.97
N PRO A 101 -11.66 -1.55 4.52
CA PRO A 101 -10.99 -0.47 5.22
C PRO A 101 -11.89 0.76 5.30
N GLY A 102 -11.79 1.51 6.40
CA GLY A 102 -12.54 2.76 6.64
C GLY A 102 -12.00 3.95 5.86
N VAL A 103 -11.16 3.73 4.85
CA VAL A 103 -10.52 4.75 4.02
C VAL A 103 -10.87 4.56 2.55
N THR A 104 -10.95 5.65 1.81
CA THR A 104 -11.14 5.62 0.35
C THR A 104 -9.84 5.83 -0.42
N ASP A 105 -8.81 6.29 0.26
CA ASP A 105 -7.45 6.47 -0.27
C ASP A 105 -6.47 5.89 0.75
N PHE A 106 -5.64 4.95 0.29
CA PHE A 106 -4.69 4.22 1.13
C PHE A 106 -3.34 4.97 1.24
N HIS A 107 -3.01 5.82 0.27
CA HIS A 107 -1.68 6.41 0.17
C HIS A 107 -1.25 7.18 1.44
N PRO A 108 -2.10 8.01 2.07
CA PRO A 108 -1.75 8.70 3.32
C PRO A 108 -1.54 7.75 4.52
N TYR A 109 -2.03 6.52 4.43
CA TYR A 109 -2.02 5.54 5.49
C TYR A 109 -0.96 4.44 5.31
N GLU A 110 -0.19 4.44 4.20
CA GLU A 110 0.83 3.42 3.92
C GLU A 110 1.81 3.25 5.08
N ASN A 111 2.34 4.34 5.63
CA ASN A 111 3.27 4.27 6.74
C ASN A 111 2.62 3.74 8.04
N ALA A 112 1.38 4.17 8.31
CA ALA A 112 0.64 3.69 9.47
C ALA A 112 0.36 2.18 9.35
N PHE A 113 -0.04 1.72 8.16
CA PHE A 113 -0.24 0.31 7.86
C PHE A 113 1.06 -0.48 8.03
N LYS A 114 2.20 0.05 7.53
CA LYS A 114 3.50 -0.61 7.72
C LYS A 114 3.84 -0.79 9.19
N ILE A 115 3.72 0.26 10.00
CA ILE A 115 4.02 0.21 11.44
C ILE A 115 3.13 -0.80 12.16
N ASP A 116 1.84 -0.80 11.84
CA ASP A 116 0.84 -1.65 12.47
C ASP A 116 1.05 -3.12 12.11
N LEU A 117 1.17 -3.43 10.81
CA LEU A 117 1.43 -4.79 10.33
C LEU A 117 2.79 -5.30 10.82
N THR A 118 3.84 -4.47 10.84
CA THR A 118 5.14 -4.92 11.35
C THR A 118 5.13 -5.14 12.86
N SER A 119 4.41 -4.33 13.64
CA SER A 119 4.19 -4.60 15.07
C SER A 119 3.48 -5.93 15.30
N LEU A 120 2.42 -6.19 14.53
CA LEU A 120 1.70 -7.47 14.54
C LEU A 120 2.65 -8.66 14.29
N LEU A 121 3.52 -8.53 13.29
CA LEU A 121 4.45 -9.58 12.90
C LEU A 121 5.72 -9.66 13.78
N GLN A 122 5.89 -8.71 14.71
CA GLN A 122 7.12 -8.53 15.49
C GLN A 122 8.35 -8.32 14.59
N LEU A 123 8.19 -7.50 13.57
CA LEU A 123 9.22 -7.10 12.61
C LEU A 123 9.49 -5.59 12.73
N PHE A 124 10.62 -5.15 12.19
CA PHE A 124 10.88 -3.72 12.02
C PHE A 124 10.19 -3.15 10.77
N PRO A 125 9.78 -1.87 10.75
CA PRO A 125 9.13 -1.26 9.59
C PRO A 125 9.92 -1.35 8.27
N TYR A 126 11.25 -1.36 8.33
CA TYR A 126 12.11 -1.51 7.15
C TYR A 126 12.10 -2.94 6.58
N GLN A 127 11.64 -3.94 7.35
CA GLN A 127 11.52 -5.32 6.88
C GLN A 127 10.28 -5.55 6.01
N LEU A 128 9.35 -4.59 5.95
CA LEU A 128 8.16 -4.68 5.11
C LEU A 128 8.28 -3.72 3.93
N TYR A 129 8.09 -4.26 2.74
CA TYR A 129 7.93 -3.50 1.51
C TYR A 129 6.56 -3.77 0.90
N ILE A 130 5.82 -2.70 0.57
CA ILE A 130 4.57 -2.79 -0.17
C ILE A 130 4.95 -2.71 -1.65
N GLU A 131 4.82 -3.82 -2.37
CA GLU A 131 5.21 -3.90 -3.78
C GLU A 131 4.16 -3.22 -4.66
N ASN A 132 2.89 -3.52 -4.43
CA ASN A 132 1.76 -2.86 -5.09
C ASN A 132 0.47 -3.07 -4.29
N TYR A 133 -0.53 -2.24 -4.60
CA TYR A 133 -1.90 -2.40 -4.10
C TYR A 133 -2.92 -1.93 -5.13
N ILE A 134 -4.09 -2.55 -5.13
CA ILE A 134 -5.18 -2.28 -6.08
C ILE A 134 -6.54 -2.34 -5.35
N TRP A 135 -7.40 -1.37 -5.63
CA TRP A 135 -8.79 -1.37 -5.16
C TRP A 135 -9.64 -2.33 -5.98
N GLU A 136 -10.39 -3.19 -5.30
CA GLU A 136 -11.35 -4.12 -5.89
C GLU A 136 -12.80 -3.68 -5.59
N VAL A 137 -13.76 -4.30 -6.29
CA VAL A 137 -15.19 -4.10 -6.05
C VAL A 137 -15.54 -4.51 -4.61
N GLY A 138 -16.28 -3.64 -3.91
CA GLY A 138 -16.77 -3.90 -2.55
C GLY A 138 -15.86 -3.37 -1.45
N PRO A 139 -15.57 -2.05 -1.49
CA PRO A 139 -14.32 -1.40 -1.03
C PRO A 139 -13.27 -2.36 -0.45
N ARG A 140 -12.58 -3.13 -1.29
CA ARG A 140 -11.49 -4.02 -0.83
C ARG A 140 -10.16 -3.52 -1.37
N LEU A 141 -9.10 -3.67 -0.57
CA LEU A 141 -7.76 -3.31 -0.99
C LEU A 141 -6.90 -4.57 -1.02
N ASN A 142 -6.53 -5.01 -2.21
CA ASN A 142 -5.62 -6.14 -2.42
C ASN A 142 -4.19 -5.62 -2.51
N MET A 143 -3.27 -6.23 -1.78
CA MET A 143 -1.89 -5.78 -1.64
C MET A 143 -0.93 -6.95 -1.80
N HIS A 144 0.17 -6.70 -2.51
CA HIS A 144 1.32 -7.59 -2.56
C HIS A 144 2.44 -6.99 -1.71
N LEU A 145 2.89 -7.77 -0.74
CA LEU A 145 3.86 -7.38 0.27
C LEU A 145 5.08 -8.29 0.16
N LYS A 146 6.25 -7.73 0.46
CA LYS A 146 7.51 -8.46 0.63
C LYS A 146 8.01 -8.27 2.04
N LEU A 147 8.23 -9.38 2.74
CA LEU A 147 8.86 -9.40 4.07
C LEU A 147 10.33 -9.76 3.90
N PHE A 148 11.23 -8.96 4.44
CA PHE A 148 12.67 -9.14 4.41
C PHE A 148 13.22 -9.54 5.79
N PRO A 149 14.22 -10.41 5.87
CA PRO A 149 14.90 -10.73 7.13
C PRO A 149 15.68 -9.51 7.68
N SER A 150 15.96 -9.53 8.98
CA SER A 150 16.75 -8.50 9.67
C SER A 150 18.17 -9.02 9.91
N ASN A 151 19.18 -8.24 9.57
CA ASN A 151 20.61 -8.51 9.78
C ASN A 151 21.16 -9.82 9.15
N THR A 152 20.31 -10.63 8.53
CA THR A 152 20.65 -11.86 7.81
C THR A 152 20.03 -11.80 6.42
N SER A 153 20.59 -12.57 5.48
CA SER A 153 20.10 -12.58 4.11
C SER A 153 18.93 -13.56 3.89
N LEU A 154 18.64 -14.38 4.90
CA LEU A 154 17.59 -15.39 4.91
C LEU A 154 16.84 -15.38 6.26
N PHE A 155 15.54 -15.68 6.23
CA PHE A 155 14.79 -16.08 7.42
C PHE A 155 15.19 -17.49 7.88
N ASN A 156 15.13 -17.72 9.19
CA ASN A 156 15.15 -19.08 9.72
C ASN A 156 13.79 -19.74 9.48
N MET A 157 13.74 -21.05 9.26
CA MET A 157 12.48 -21.76 8.95
C MET A 157 11.44 -21.62 10.06
N SER A 158 11.87 -21.58 11.32
CA SER A 158 10.98 -21.30 12.46
C SER A 158 10.28 -19.93 12.33
N GLU A 159 10.98 -18.92 11.84
CA GLU A 159 10.42 -17.58 11.61
C GLU A 159 9.46 -17.57 10.41
N VAL A 160 9.77 -18.30 9.34
CA VAL A 160 8.85 -18.47 8.20
C VAL A 160 7.52 -19.07 8.66
N VAL A 161 7.58 -20.15 9.44
CA VAL A 161 6.39 -20.81 10.00
C VAL A 161 5.63 -19.88 10.95
N ARG A 162 6.35 -19.16 11.83
CA ARG A 162 5.73 -18.20 12.75
C ARG A 162 4.99 -17.10 11.99
N LEU A 163 5.63 -16.47 11.01
CA LEU A 163 5.02 -15.41 10.20
C LEU A 163 3.78 -15.89 9.45
N ARG A 164 3.85 -17.08 8.84
CA ARG A 164 2.71 -17.71 8.19
C ARG A 164 1.56 -17.95 9.16
N HIS A 165 1.86 -18.45 10.37
CA HIS A 165 0.85 -18.73 11.39
C HIS A 165 0.18 -17.45 11.90
N VAL A 166 0.96 -16.40 12.17
CA VAL A 166 0.43 -15.09 12.62
C VAL A 166 -0.46 -14.48 11.55
N LEU A 167 -0.03 -14.45 10.28
CA LEU A 167 -0.83 -13.91 9.16
C LEU A 167 -2.08 -14.72 8.84
N ALA A 168 -2.08 -16.02 9.10
CA ALA A 168 -3.24 -16.89 8.91
C ALA A 168 -4.17 -16.91 10.16
N GLY A 169 -3.71 -16.33 11.27
CA GLY A 169 -4.42 -16.32 12.55
C GLY A 169 -5.64 -15.40 12.52
N TRP A 170 -6.73 -15.85 13.14
CA TRP A 170 -7.99 -15.11 13.20
C TRP A 170 -8.07 -14.09 14.35
N GLU A 171 -7.16 -14.20 15.33
CA GLU A 171 -7.29 -13.52 16.62
C GLU A 171 -6.58 -12.16 16.68
N ILE A 172 -5.93 -11.74 15.58
CA ILE A 172 -5.12 -10.53 15.59
C ILE A 172 -5.52 -9.58 14.48
N THR A 173 -5.94 -8.38 14.87
CA THR A 173 -6.46 -7.35 13.99
C THR A 173 -5.48 -6.21 13.85
N LEU A 174 -5.44 -5.63 12.65
CA LEU A 174 -4.86 -4.31 12.42
C LEU A 174 -5.70 -3.23 13.13
N LEU A 175 -5.22 -1.99 13.12
CA LEU A 175 -5.99 -0.82 13.54
C LEU A 175 -7.36 -0.79 12.84
N ASP A 176 -8.38 -0.34 13.57
CA ASP A 176 -9.78 -0.31 13.11
C ASP A 176 -9.97 0.41 11.77
N VAL A 177 -9.12 1.39 11.47
CA VAL A 177 -9.13 2.12 10.19
C VAL A 177 -8.87 1.22 8.97
N PHE A 178 -8.09 0.15 9.14
CA PHE A 178 -7.81 -0.82 8.08
C PHE A 178 -8.86 -1.93 8.00
N GLY A 179 -9.62 -2.11 9.08
CA GLY A 179 -10.63 -3.15 9.20
C GLY A 179 -10.05 -4.56 9.12
N PRO A 180 -10.91 -5.57 8.97
CA PRO A 180 -10.48 -6.97 8.87
C PRO A 180 -9.67 -7.21 7.61
N TYR A 181 -8.60 -8.00 7.72
CA TYR A 181 -7.84 -8.49 6.59
C TYR A 181 -8.13 -9.96 6.27
N GLU A 182 -7.61 -10.44 5.15
CA GLU A 182 -7.46 -11.84 4.82
C GLU A 182 -6.12 -12.08 4.13
N LEU A 183 -5.54 -13.23 4.43
CA LEU A 183 -4.37 -13.74 3.73
C LEU A 183 -4.84 -14.40 2.43
N LEU A 184 -4.41 -13.87 1.28
CA LEU A 184 -4.69 -14.44 -0.04
C LEU A 184 -3.67 -15.51 -0.42
N ASN A 185 -2.39 -15.21 -0.21
CA ASN A 185 -1.29 -16.13 -0.49
C ASN A 185 -0.08 -15.84 0.42
N PHE A 186 0.74 -16.87 0.60
CA PHE A 186 2.01 -16.80 1.30
C PHE A 186 3.03 -17.59 0.47
N THR A 187 3.84 -16.89 -0.32
CA THR A 187 4.76 -17.46 -1.30
C THR A 187 6.12 -17.67 -0.66
N LEU A 188 6.49 -18.95 -0.54
CA LEU A 188 7.73 -19.39 0.10
C LEU A 188 8.95 -19.22 -0.80
N GLY A 189 8.81 -19.35 -2.13
CA GLY A 189 9.93 -19.20 -3.05
C GLY A 189 11.12 -20.09 -2.63
N SER A 190 12.29 -19.49 -2.42
CA SER A 190 13.52 -20.19 -2.05
C SER A 190 13.50 -20.87 -0.66
N TYR A 191 12.41 -20.74 0.11
CA TYR A 191 12.20 -21.39 1.40
C TYR A 191 11.38 -22.69 1.30
N GLU A 192 10.94 -23.11 0.10
CA GLU A 192 10.11 -24.32 -0.09
C GLU A 192 10.80 -25.61 0.38
N ASP A 193 12.10 -25.75 0.13
CA ASP A 193 12.87 -26.96 0.48
C ASP A 193 13.00 -27.16 2.01
N GLY A 194 12.99 -26.07 2.78
CA GLY A 194 13.20 -26.10 4.23
C GLY A 194 11.96 -26.42 5.06
N ILE A 195 10.78 -26.55 4.45
CA ILE A 195 9.54 -26.93 5.17
C ILE A 195 9.44 -28.44 5.38
N TYR A 196 10.10 -29.24 4.54
CA TYR A 196 10.00 -30.71 4.56
C TYR A 196 11.16 -31.40 5.32
N THR A 197 12.08 -30.63 5.89
CA THR A 197 13.21 -31.09 6.69
C THR A 197 13.00 -30.78 8.16
#